data_AF-A0A2J8XKP3-F1
#
_entry.id   AF-A0A2J8XKP3-F1
#
_cell.length_a   1.000
_cell.length_b   1.000
_cell.length_c   1.000
_cell.angle_alpha   90.00
_cell.angle_beta   90.00
_cell.angle_gamma   90.00
#
_symmetry.space_group_name_H-M   'P 1'
#
loop_
_entity.id
_entity.type
_entity.pdbx_description
1 polymer ?
#
loop_
_entity_poly.entity_id
_entity_poly.type
_entity_poly.pdbx_seq_one_letter_code
_entity_poly.pdbx_strand_id
1 'polypeptide(L)'
;FRTVLELVINYQQLCIYWTKYYDFENPIIKKYLSRQLRKPRPVILDPADPTGNLGGGDPIGWRQLAQEAEAWLNYPCFKNWDGSPVSSWILLMRQRLREVRSLAQGHQLTSGGNGVQTQWTLKPVLMSLC
;
A
#
# COMPACT_ATOMS: atom_id res chain seq x y z
N PHE A 1 -5.59 8.27 -11.43
CA PHE A 1 -5.61 6.80 -11.66
C PHE A 1 -4.21 6.18 -11.71
N ARG A 2 -3.16 6.90 -12.17
CA ARG A 2 -1.78 6.39 -12.29
C ARG A 2 -1.28 5.55 -11.12
N THR A 3 -1.47 6.01 -9.88
CA THR A 3 -1.05 5.29 -8.67
C THR A 3 -1.62 3.88 -8.57
N VAL A 4 -2.86 3.66 -9.00
CA VAL A 4 -3.47 2.33 -8.99
C VAL A 4 -2.75 1.41 -9.98
N LEU A 5 -2.45 1.90 -11.19
CA LEU A 5 -1.67 1.14 -12.17
C LEU A 5 -0.26 0.84 -11.65
N GLU A 6 0.41 1.80 -11.03
CA GLU A 6 1.73 1.56 -10.43
C GLU A 6 1.69 0.52 -9.29
N LEU A 7 0.61 0.48 -8.50
CA LEU A 7 0.41 -0.58 -7.50
C LEU A 7 0.21 -1.96 -8.14
N VAL A 8 -0.57 -2.02 -9.23
CA VAL A 8 -0.80 -3.24 -10.00
C VAL A 8 0.51 -3.74 -10.63
N ILE A 9 1.33 -2.86 -11.20
CA ILE A 9 2.65 -3.21 -11.76
C ILE A 9 3.54 -3.80 -10.66
N ASN A 10 3.50 -3.21 -9.46
CA ASN A 10 4.28 -3.65 -8.31
C ASN A 10 3.54 -4.68 -7.42
N TYR A 11 2.60 -5.46 -7.99
CA TYR A 11 1.75 -6.38 -7.21
C TYR A 11 2.54 -7.35 -6.32
N GLN A 12 3.74 -7.75 -6.74
CA GLN A 12 4.62 -8.65 -6.01
C GLN A 12 5.08 -8.10 -4.65
N GLN A 13 4.90 -6.81 -4.39
CA GLN A 13 5.21 -6.18 -3.11
C GLN A 13 3.97 -5.93 -2.24
N LEU A 14 2.76 -6.14 -2.77
CA LEU A 14 1.51 -5.76 -2.10
C LEU A 14 1.17 -6.67 -0.94
N CYS A 15 1.05 -6.07 0.24
CA CYS A 15 0.53 -6.68 1.45
C CYS A 15 -0.41 -5.69 2.14
N ILE A 16 -1.67 -5.70 1.72
CA ILE A 16 -2.71 -4.75 2.13
C ILE A 16 -3.72 -5.48 3.02
N TYR A 17 -4.03 -4.86 4.16
CA TYR A 17 -5.05 -5.33 5.09
C TYR A 17 -5.58 -4.13 5.89
N TRP A 18 -6.76 -4.30 6.47
CA TRP A 18 -7.37 -3.32 7.37
C TRP A 18 -7.58 -3.94 8.75
N THR A 19 -7.78 -3.12 9.76
CA THR A 19 -8.05 -3.59 11.13
C THR A 19 -9.34 -3.00 11.72
N LYS A 20 -10.31 -2.68 10.86
CA LYS A 20 -11.57 -2.04 11.29
C LYS A 20 -12.56 -3.04 11.88
N TYR A 21 -12.67 -4.21 11.28
CA TYR A 21 -13.65 -5.25 11.65
C TYR A 21 -13.01 -6.50 12.24
N TYR A 22 -11.68 -6.55 12.25
CA TYR A 22 -10.86 -7.55 12.93
C TYR A 22 -9.51 -6.91 13.28
N ASP A 23 -8.80 -7.44 14.27
CA ASP A 23 -7.50 -6.92 14.67
C ASP A 23 -6.60 -8.05 15.22
N PHE A 24 -5.47 -7.67 15.83
CA PHE A 24 -4.52 -8.60 16.42
C PHE A 24 -4.71 -8.77 17.95
N GLU A 25 -5.78 -8.25 18.54
CA GLU A 25 -6.03 -8.32 20.00
C GLU A 25 -6.45 -9.74 20.39
N ASN A 26 -7.37 -10.33 19.62
CA ASN A 26 -7.76 -11.72 19.83
C ASN A 26 -6.63 -12.67 19.39
N PRO A 27 -6.13 -13.59 20.25
CA PRO A 27 -4.99 -14.44 19.93
C PRO A 27 -5.24 -15.41 18.77
N ILE A 28 -6.49 -15.86 18.57
CA ILE A 28 -6.88 -16.74 17.47
C ILE A 28 -6.83 -15.96 16.15
N ILE A 29 -7.44 -14.77 16.13
CA ILE A 29 -7.45 -13.89 14.95
C ILE A 29 -6.03 -13.45 14.62
N LYS A 30 -5.23 -13.03 15.62
CA LYS A 30 -3.81 -12.70 15.47
C LYS A 30 -3.02 -13.82 14.79
N LYS A 31 -3.18 -15.06 15.26
CA LYS A 31 -2.51 -16.24 14.68
C LYS A 31 -2.94 -16.46 13.23
N TYR A 32 -4.22 -16.26 12.94
CA TYR A 32 -4.77 -16.38 11.60
C TYR A 32 -4.25 -15.30 10.64
N LEU A 33 -4.36 -14.02 11.01
CA LEU A 33 -3.84 -12.88 10.25
C LEU A 33 -2.34 -13.02 10.01
N SER A 34 -1.57 -13.43 11.01
CA SER A 34 -0.12 -13.65 10.86
C SER A 34 0.21 -14.72 9.81
N ARG A 35 -0.65 -15.72 9.60
CA ARG A 35 -0.48 -16.72 8.54
C ARG A 35 -0.86 -16.15 7.18
N GLN A 36 -1.98 -15.43 7.10
CA GLN A 36 -2.44 -14.78 5.87
C GLN A 36 -1.41 -13.78 5.32
N LEU A 37 -0.88 -12.91 6.18
CA LEU A 37 0.08 -11.87 5.77
C LEU A 37 1.45 -12.42 5.34
N ARG A 38 1.75 -13.70 5.61
CA ARG A 38 2.95 -14.40 5.15
C ARG A 38 2.77 -15.14 3.83
N LYS A 39 1.56 -15.18 3.27
CA LYS A 39 1.31 -15.82 1.98
C LYS A 39 2.09 -15.12 0.85
N PRO A 40 2.36 -15.83 -0.26
CA PRO A 40 2.90 -15.22 -1.48
C PRO A 40 2.10 -13.99 -1.89
N ARG A 41 2.81 -13.00 -2.42
CA ARG A 41 2.23 -11.72 -2.84
C ARG A 41 1.52 -11.89 -4.20
N PRO A 42 0.46 -11.11 -4.46
CA PRO A 42 -0.09 -10.07 -3.60
C PRO A 42 -0.97 -10.65 -2.49
N VAL A 43 -0.97 -9.99 -1.33
CA VAL A 43 -1.94 -10.23 -0.26
C VAL A 43 -2.80 -8.99 -0.14
N ILE A 44 -4.10 -9.14 -0.37
CA ILE A 44 -5.11 -8.09 -0.21
C ILE A 44 -6.25 -8.72 0.56
N LEU A 45 -6.29 -8.50 1.88
CA LEU A 45 -7.31 -9.09 2.73
C LEU A 45 -8.60 -8.30 2.65
N ASP A 46 -9.71 -9.01 2.47
CA ASP A 46 -11.04 -8.44 2.58
C ASP A 46 -11.20 -7.77 3.96
N PRO A 47 -11.64 -6.50 4.02
CA PRO A 47 -11.85 -5.82 5.30
C PRO A 47 -12.97 -6.43 6.15
N ALA A 48 -13.95 -7.10 5.56
CA ALA A 48 -15.09 -7.72 6.26
C ALA A 48 -14.88 -9.22 6.56
N ASP A 49 -13.92 -9.87 5.89
CA ASP A 49 -13.60 -11.28 6.09
C ASP A 49 -12.08 -11.50 6.18
N PRO A 50 -11.50 -11.77 7.37
CA PRO A 50 -10.07 -11.97 7.53
C PRO A 50 -9.55 -13.24 6.81
N THR A 51 -10.45 -14.13 6.35
CA THR A 51 -10.13 -15.36 5.63
C THR A 51 -10.00 -15.16 4.12
N GLY A 52 -10.63 -14.12 3.58
CA GLY A 52 -10.64 -13.78 2.16
C GLY A 52 -9.39 -13.02 1.72
N ASN A 53 -8.45 -13.71 1.07
CA ASN A 53 -7.35 -13.03 0.35
C ASN A 53 -7.75 -12.82 -1.12
N LEU A 54 -8.19 -11.60 -1.44
CA LEU A 54 -8.62 -11.19 -2.78
C LEU A 54 -7.46 -11.10 -3.77
N GLY A 55 -6.22 -10.93 -3.29
CA GLY A 55 -5.03 -10.91 -4.14
C GLY A 55 -4.45 -12.30 -4.42
N GLY A 56 -4.87 -13.32 -3.67
CA GLY A 56 -4.29 -14.66 -3.76
C GLY A 56 -4.87 -15.52 -4.87
N GLY A 57 -4.15 -16.57 -5.25
CA GLY A 57 -4.71 -17.68 -6.03
C GLY A 57 -4.48 -17.62 -7.54
N ASP A 58 -4.10 -16.48 -8.11
CA ASP A 58 -3.85 -16.37 -9.56
C ASP A 58 -2.63 -15.49 -9.92
N PRO A 59 -1.41 -16.05 -9.86
CA PRO A 59 -0.20 -15.33 -10.27
C PRO A 59 -0.15 -14.94 -11.75
N ILE A 60 -0.87 -15.67 -12.62
CA ILE A 60 -0.86 -15.44 -14.07
C ILE A 60 -1.75 -14.23 -14.40
N GLY A 61 -2.96 -14.17 -13.83
CA GLY A 61 -3.85 -13.03 -13.98
C GLY A 61 -3.22 -11.73 -13.49
N TRP A 62 -2.51 -11.74 -12.35
CA TRP A 62 -1.75 -10.56 -11.90
C TRP A 62 -0.63 -10.15 -12.85
N ARG A 63 0.09 -11.11 -13.44
CA ARG A 63 1.14 -10.81 -14.43
C ARG A 63 0.54 -10.16 -15.68
N GLN A 64 -0.56 -10.70 -16.20
CA GLN A 64 -1.26 -10.13 -17.35
C GLN A 64 -1.79 -8.73 -17.04
N LEU A 65 -2.41 -8.55 -15.88
CA LEU A 65 -2.91 -7.25 -15.45
C LEU A 65 -1.78 -6.21 -15.28
N ALA A 66 -0.61 -6.61 -14.80
CA ALA A 66 0.57 -5.75 -14.72
C ALA A 66 1.08 -5.32 -16.10
N GLN A 67 1.13 -6.24 -17.07
CA GLN A 67 1.52 -5.93 -18.45
C GLN A 67 0.57 -4.93 -19.10
N GLU A 68 -0.74 -5.12 -18.93
CA GLU A 68 -1.74 -4.17 -19.41
C GLU A 68 -1.61 -2.82 -18.70
N ALA A 69 -1.39 -2.81 -17.38
CA ALA A 69 -1.18 -1.57 -16.64
C ALA A 69 0.02 -0.76 -17.16
N GLU A 70 1.14 -1.42 -17.52
CA GLU A 70 2.30 -0.77 -18.15
C GLU A 70 1.94 -0.17 -19.51
N ALA A 71 1.21 -0.91 -20.35
CA ALA A 71 0.76 -0.42 -21.65
C ALA A 71 -0.13 0.82 -21.51
N TRP A 72 -1.06 0.80 -20.55
CA TRP A 72 -2.00 1.90 -20.30
C TRP A 72 -1.31 3.19 -19.85
N LEU A 73 -0.20 3.12 -19.12
CA LEU A 73 0.56 4.33 -18.72
C LEU A 73 1.07 5.15 -19.91
N ASN A 74 1.12 4.58 -21.12
CA ASN A 74 1.53 5.29 -22.33
C ASN A 74 0.39 6.05 -23.03
N TYR A 75 -0.87 5.81 -22.62
CA TYR A 75 -2.05 6.43 -23.23
C TYR A 75 -2.20 7.90 -22.82
N PRO A 76 -2.91 8.72 -23.63
CA PRO A 76 -3.05 10.16 -23.38
C PRO A 76 -3.64 10.51 -22.00
N CYS A 77 -4.49 9.66 -21.42
CA CYS A 77 -5.09 9.89 -20.10
C CYS A 77 -4.10 9.85 -18.92
N PHE A 78 -2.84 9.45 -19.16
CA PHE A 78 -1.76 9.49 -18.18
C PHE A 78 -0.69 10.52 -18.54
N LYS A 79 -0.97 11.42 -19.48
CA LYS A 79 -0.09 12.51 -19.87
C LYS A 79 -0.77 13.86 -19.63
N ASN A 80 0.00 14.83 -19.15
CA ASN A 80 -0.39 16.23 -19.10
C ASN A 80 -0.39 16.82 -20.52
N TRP A 81 -0.86 18.06 -20.66
CA TRP A 81 -0.92 18.75 -21.94
C TRP A 81 0.45 18.89 -22.64
N ASP A 82 1.52 18.96 -21.86
CA ASP A 82 2.91 19.06 -22.33
C ASP A 82 3.54 17.68 -22.67
N GLY A 83 2.74 16.61 -22.57
CA GLY A 83 3.18 15.24 -22.80
C GLY A 83 3.89 14.59 -21.60
N SER A 84 4.16 15.33 -20.53
CA SER A 84 4.77 14.77 -19.32
C SER A 84 3.81 13.80 -18.62
N PRO A 85 4.30 12.74 -17.95
CA PRO A 85 3.44 11.82 -17.23
C PRO A 85 2.70 12.49 -16.04
N VAL A 86 1.39 12.26 -15.91
CA VAL A 86 0.58 12.74 -14.77
C VAL A 86 1.16 12.23 -13.45
N SER A 87 1.32 13.05 -12.42
CA SER A 87 1.92 12.62 -11.15
C SER A 87 1.18 11.46 -10.47
N SER A 88 1.92 10.59 -9.81
CA SER A 88 1.37 9.60 -8.88
C SER A 88 1.45 10.11 -7.44
N TRP A 89 0.55 9.59 -6.59
CA TRP A 89 0.51 9.88 -5.16
C TRP A 89 1.71 9.27 -4.45
N ILE A 90 2.35 10.03 -3.55
CA ILE A 90 3.36 9.50 -2.64
C ILE A 90 2.66 8.62 -1.61
N LEU A 91 2.88 7.31 -1.69
CA LEU A 91 2.37 6.36 -0.70
C LEU A 91 3.36 6.25 0.47
N LEU A 92 2.85 6.55 1.66
CA LEU A 92 3.55 6.27 2.92
C LEU A 92 3.41 4.78 3.28
N MET A 93 4.07 3.92 2.51
CA MET A 93 4.15 2.50 2.85
C MET A 93 5.00 2.31 4.11
N ARG A 94 4.59 1.38 4.98
CA ARG A 94 5.28 1.05 6.24
C ARG A 94 6.75 0.62 6.05
N GLN A 95 7.13 0.21 4.84
CA GLN A 95 8.52 -0.03 4.45
C GLN A 95 9.32 1.28 4.31
N ARG A 96 8.79 2.29 3.62
CA ARG A 96 9.43 3.60 3.43
C ARG A 96 9.56 4.39 4.73
N LEU A 97 8.68 4.16 5.72
CA LEU A 97 8.81 4.77 7.04
C LEU A 97 10.10 4.36 7.78
N ARG A 98 10.71 3.21 7.48
CA ARG A 98 12.01 2.85 8.08
C ARG A 98 13.17 3.64 7.46
N GLU A 99 13.16 3.84 6.15
CA GLU A 99 14.18 4.62 5.42
C GLU A 99 14.05 6.12 5.64
N VAL A 100 12.82 6.66 5.66
CA VAL A 100 12.58 8.07 6.02
C VAL A 100 12.97 8.32 7.48
N ARG A 101 12.77 7.33 8.38
CA ARG A 101 13.29 7.42 9.75
C ARG A 101 14.81 7.35 9.81
N SER A 102 15.49 6.51 9.01
CA SER A 102 16.97 6.49 9.02
C SER A 102 17.59 7.78 8.50
N LEU A 103 16.92 8.47 7.57
CA LEU A 103 17.33 9.81 7.12
C LEU A 103 16.98 10.92 8.14
N ALA A 104 15.94 10.72 8.95
CA ALA A 104 15.56 11.65 10.01
C ALA A 104 16.25 11.39 11.38
N GLN A 105 16.91 10.24 11.56
CA GLN A 105 17.55 9.81 12.81
C GLN A 105 18.97 10.37 13.01
N GLY A 106 19.25 11.57 12.47
CA GLY A 106 20.39 12.39 12.88
C GLY A 106 20.21 13.08 14.23
N HIS A 107 19.06 12.95 14.91
CA HIS A 107 18.85 13.50 16.25
C HIS A 107 18.14 12.49 17.17
N GLN A 108 18.81 12.19 18.28
CA GLN A 108 18.45 11.19 19.29
C GLN A 108 17.54 11.83 20.35
N LEU A 109 16.37 11.25 20.64
CA LEU A 109 15.64 11.46 21.90
C LEU A 109 14.95 10.17 22.38
N THR A 110 14.85 10.09 23.70
CA THR A 110 14.75 8.92 24.57
C THR A 110 13.39 8.22 24.62
N SER A 111 13.46 6.94 25.00
CA SER A 111 12.37 6.00 25.33
C SER A 111 11.27 6.55 26.24
N GLY A 112 10.01 6.26 25.92
CA GLY A 112 8.85 6.38 26.81
C GLY A 112 7.61 5.80 26.14
N GLY A 113 7.02 4.75 26.73
CA GLY A 113 5.91 4.01 26.16
C GLY A 113 4.59 4.80 26.10
N ASN A 114 3.81 4.52 25.05
CA ASN A 114 2.36 4.33 25.05
C ASN A 114 1.92 4.06 23.60
N GLY A 115 0.97 3.14 23.43
CA GLY A 115 0.49 2.71 22.11
C GLY A 115 -0.03 3.88 21.29
N VAL A 116 0.70 4.27 20.25
CA VAL A 116 0.25 5.28 19.28
C VAL A 116 -0.55 4.58 18.19
N GLN A 117 -1.86 4.68 18.30
CA GLN A 117 -2.82 4.42 17.24
C GLN A 117 -2.56 5.41 16.09
N THR A 118 -1.90 4.97 15.02
CA THR A 118 -1.72 5.79 13.82
C THR A 118 -2.98 5.70 12.96
N GLN A 119 -3.88 6.66 13.14
CA GLN A 119 -4.95 7.00 12.23
C GLN A 119 -4.33 7.46 10.89
N TRP A 120 -4.59 6.74 9.81
CA TRP A 120 -4.20 7.18 8.46
C TRP A 120 -5.16 8.28 8.00
N THR A 121 -4.82 9.53 8.29
CA THR A 121 -5.38 10.66 7.55
C THR A 121 -4.63 10.74 6.23
N LEU A 122 -5.33 10.52 5.11
CA LEU A 122 -4.89 11.01 3.81
C LEU A 122 -4.91 12.54 3.91
N LYS A 123 -3.81 13.15 4.34
CA LYS A 123 -3.67 14.60 4.26
C LYS A 123 -3.50 14.95 2.78
N PRO A 124 -4.40 15.72 2.16
CA PRO A 124 -4.07 16.39 0.92
C PRO A 124 -2.94 17.35 1.27
N VAL A 125 -1.75 17.13 0.70
CA VAL A 125 -0.74 18.18 0.68
C VAL A 125 -1.33 19.25 -0.22
N LEU A 126 -1.53 20.44 0.35
CA LEU A 126 -1.95 21.65 -0.33
C LEU A 126 -1.26 21.74 -1.70
N MET A 127 -2.04 21.65 -2.78
CA MET A 127 -1.69 22.36 -4.00
C MET A 127 -2.40 23.71 -3.91
N SER A 128 -1.56 24.71 -3.70
CA SER A 128 -1.79 26.10 -4.03
C SER A 128 -2.42 26.24 -5.42
N LEU A 129 -3.22 27.28 -5.56
CA LEU A 129 -3.93 27.73 -6.75
C LEU A 129 -3.14 27.58 -8.06
N CYS A 130 -3.82 27.08 -9.09
CA CYS A 130 -4.09 27.81 -10.33
C CYS A 130 -5.51 27.50 -10.78
#